data_AF-A0A1D6QQ07-F1
#
_entry.id   AF-A0A1D6QQ07-F1
#
_cell.length_a   1.000
_cell.length_b   1.000
_cell.length_c   1.000
_cell.angle_alpha   90.00
_cell.angle_beta   90.00
_cell.angle_gamma   90.00
#
_symmetry.space_group_name_H-M   'P 1'
#
loop_
_entity.id
_entity.type
_entity.pdbx_description
1 polymer ?
#
loop_
_entity_poly.entity_id
_entity_poly.type
_entity_poly.pdbx_seq_one_letter_code
_entity_poly.pdbx_strand_id
1 'polypeptide(L)'
;MAAMPGGAHGAGAADPMQVDQPLPPAAAGTAHAPADAKHAGSMIEGSDPVTGHIISTTIGGKNGEPKRTISYMAERVVGTGSFGIVFQAKCLETGETVAIKKVLQDKRYKNRELQIMRSMDHCNVVSLKHCFFSTTSRDELFLNLVMEFVPESLYRVLKHYSNMNQRMPLIYVKLYTYQIFRGLAYIHTVPGVCHRDVKPQNLLVDPLTHQVKICDFGSAKMLVKGEANISYICSRYYRAPELIFGATEYTTSIDIWSAGCVLAELLLGQPLFPGESAVDQLVEIIKVLGTPTREEIRCMNPNYTEFRSRFTLAPVFTKSKMHCS
;
A
#
# COMPACT_ATOMS: atom_id res chain seq x y z
N MET A 1 0.77 -86.18 -7.18
CA MET A 1 -0.23 -85.64 -8.14
C MET A 1 -0.55 -84.24 -7.65
N ALA A 2 0.11 -83.22 -8.21
CA ALA A 2 -0.46 -82.24 -9.17
C ALA A 2 -1.47 -81.28 -8.47
N ALA A 3 -1.40 -79.95 -8.54
CA ALA A 3 -0.68 -79.02 -9.40
C ALA A 3 -0.65 -77.59 -8.77
N MET A 4 0.33 -76.77 -9.14
CA MET A 4 0.24 -75.30 -9.32
C MET A 4 -0.07 -75.07 -10.82
N PRO A 5 -0.69 -73.94 -11.32
CA PRO A 5 -0.14 -72.57 -11.17
C PRO A 5 -1.10 -71.35 -11.36
N GLY A 6 -0.54 -70.13 -11.19
CA GLY A 6 -0.94 -68.84 -11.80
C GLY A 6 -2.05 -68.06 -11.05
N GLY A 7 -2.01 -66.75 -10.81
CA GLY A 7 -1.26 -65.61 -11.36
C GLY A 7 -2.26 -64.54 -11.81
N ALA A 8 -2.21 -63.31 -11.25
CA ALA A 8 -2.49 -62.03 -11.92
C ALA A 8 -2.69 -60.86 -10.94
N HIS A 9 -2.04 -59.74 -11.29
CA HIS A 9 -2.22 -58.40 -10.76
C HIS A 9 -3.66 -57.88 -10.90
N GLY A 10 -4.13 -57.15 -9.88
CA GLY A 10 -5.30 -56.28 -9.96
C GLY A 10 -5.05 -55.04 -9.11
N ALA A 11 -4.84 -53.90 -9.76
CA ALA A 11 -4.68 -52.60 -9.14
C ALA A 11 -5.92 -52.24 -8.32
N GLY A 12 -5.73 -51.92 -7.04
CA GLY A 12 -6.76 -51.31 -6.22
C GLY A 12 -7.02 -49.89 -6.71
N ALA A 13 -8.22 -49.67 -7.25
CA ALA A 13 -8.74 -48.34 -7.53
C ALA A 13 -8.81 -47.56 -6.21
N ALA A 14 -8.07 -46.45 -6.14
CA ALA A 14 -8.23 -45.48 -5.08
C ALA A 14 -9.52 -44.71 -5.31
N ASP A 15 -10.46 -44.83 -4.38
CA ASP A 15 -11.63 -43.98 -4.26
C ASP A 15 -11.20 -42.50 -4.11
N PRO A 16 -11.92 -41.53 -4.72
CA PRO A 16 -11.60 -40.12 -4.57
C PRO A 16 -12.04 -39.64 -3.19
N MET A 17 -11.08 -39.46 -2.28
CA MET A 17 -11.35 -38.84 -0.97
C MET A 17 -11.77 -37.38 -1.13
N GLN A 18 -12.94 -37.10 -0.56
CA GLN A 18 -13.55 -35.80 -0.36
C GLN A 18 -12.59 -34.85 0.38
N VAL A 19 -12.59 -33.59 -0.06
CA VAL A 19 -11.84 -32.50 0.55
C VAL A 19 -12.59 -32.06 1.80
N ASP A 20 -12.07 -32.44 2.96
CA ASP A 20 -12.59 -31.97 4.24
C ASP A 20 -12.29 -30.48 4.47
N GLN A 21 -13.21 -29.87 5.22
CA GLN A 21 -13.45 -28.45 5.49
C GLN A 21 -12.25 -27.64 6.04
N PRO A 22 -12.28 -26.30 5.93
CA PRO A 22 -11.26 -25.43 6.50
C PRO A 22 -11.19 -25.54 8.03
N LEU A 23 -9.95 -25.50 8.55
CA LEU A 23 -9.63 -25.40 9.99
C LEU A 23 -10.42 -24.27 10.67
N PRO A 24 -10.83 -24.45 11.95
CA PRO A 24 -11.52 -23.40 12.69
C PRO A 24 -10.59 -22.19 12.90
N PRO A 25 -11.14 -20.96 12.91
CA PRO A 25 -10.34 -19.77 13.15
C PRO A 25 -9.78 -19.79 14.57
N ALA A 26 -8.47 -19.55 14.69
CA ALA A 26 -7.86 -19.18 15.95
C ALA A 26 -8.55 -17.91 16.47
N ALA A 27 -9.06 -17.96 17.70
CA ALA A 27 -9.75 -16.85 18.32
C ALA A 27 -8.85 -15.62 18.40
N ALA A 28 -9.17 -14.60 17.58
CA ALA A 28 -8.58 -13.28 17.64
C ALA A 28 -9.70 -12.24 17.58
N GLY A 29 -9.66 -11.30 18.51
CA GLY A 29 -10.70 -10.30 18.75
C GLY A 29 -11.10 -9.49 17.52
N THR A 30 -12.36 -9.08 17.51
CA THR A 30 -13.03 -8.33 16.46
C THR A 30 -12.26 -7.07 16.08
N ALA A 31 -11.63 -7.10 14.91
CA ALA A 31 -11.25 -5.92 14.16
C ALA A 31 -11.84 -6.04 12.74
N HIS A 32 -12.73 -5.10 12.39
CA HIS A 32 -13.32 -5.01 11.06
C HIS A 32 -12.23 -4.85 9.99
N ALA A 33 -12.10 -5.84 9.11
CA ALA A 33 -11.31 -5.73 7.89
C ALA A 33 -12.07 -4.87 6.85
N PRO A 34 -11.38 -4.01 6.06
CA PRO A 34 -12.03 -3.28 4.99
C PRO A 34 -12.32 -4.22 3.81
N ALA A 35 -13.56 -4.20 3.34
CA ALA A 35 -14.02 -4.95 2.18
C ALA A 35 -13.40 -4.40 0.88
N ASP A 36 -13.01 -5.31 0.00
CA ASP A 36 -12.43 -5.04 -1.32
C ASP A 36 -13.42 -4.32 -2.24
N ALA A 37 -13.19 -3.03 -2.48
CA ALA A 37 -13.93 -2.25 -3.48
C ALA A 37 -13.28 -2.40 -4.86
N LYS A 38 -14.04 -2.99 -5.79
CA LYS A 38 -13.74 -3.07 -7.22
C LYS A 38 -13.44 -1.68 -7.78
N HIS A 39 -12.23 -1.48 -8.32
CA HIS A 39 -11.85 -0.26 -9.01
C HIS A 39 -12.43 -0.26 -10.44
N ALA A 40 -13.56 0.40 -10.62
CA ALA A 40 -14.02 0.88 -11.91
C ALA A 40 -14.05 2.41 -11.87
N GLY A 41 -13.18 3.05 -12.65
CA GLY A 41 -13.12 4.50 -12.76
C GLY A 41 -14.36 5.02 -13.50
N SER A 42 -15.20 5.76 -12.80
CA SER A 42 -16.21 6.65 -13.39
C SER A 42 -15.94 8.05 -12.88
N MET A 43 -15.66 8.99 -13.79
CA MET A 43 -15.68 10.42 -13.48
C MET A 43 -17.14 10.83 -13.30
N ILE A 44 -17.53 11.08 -12.05
CA ILE A 44 -18.82 11.71 -11.74
C ILE A 44 -18.53 13.19 -11.53
N GLU A 45 -18.89 14.03 -12.51
CA GLU A 45 -19.10 15.46 -12.28
C GLU A 45 -20.35 15.62 -11.41
N GLY A 46 -20.13 15.70 -10.10
CA GLY A 46 -21.14 16.09 -9.12
C GLY A 46 -20.53 17.15 -8.23
N SER A 47 -21.20 18.30 -8.08
CA SER A 47 -20.85 19.34 -7.12
C SER A 47 -20.75 18.73 -5.71
N ASP A 48 -19.53 18.46 -5.27
CA ASP A 48 -19.27 17.91 -3.94
C ASP A 48 -19.69 18.95 -2.88
N PRO A 49 -20.46 18.57 -1.83
CA PRO A 49 -20.99 19.47 -0.81
C PRO A 49 -19.92 20.14 0.08
N VAL A 50 -18.64 19.97 -0.24
CA VAL A 50 -17.49 20.59 0.46
C VAL A 50 -16.92 21.77 -0.33
N THR A 51 -17.21 21.86 -1.63
CA THR A 51 -16.63 22.85 -2.55
C THR A 51 -17.08 24.27 -2.18
N GLY A 52 -16.13 25.18 -1.97
CA GLY A 52 -16.39 26.57 -1.60
C GLY A 52 -16.60 26.82 -0.09
N HIS A 53 -16.66 25.77 0.74
CA HIS A 53 -16.74 25.94 2.19
C HIS A 53 -15.42 26.49 2.76
N ILE A 54 -15.53 27.54 3.58
CA ILE A 54 -14.41 28.12 4.31
C ILE A 54 -14.29 27.42 5.68
N ILE A 55 -13.12 26.86 5.94
CA ILE A 55 -12.76 26.23 7.20
C ILE A 55 -11.77 27.16 7.92
N SER A 56 -12.24 27.89 8.93
CA SER A 56 -11.37 28.73 9.77
C SER A 56 -10.96 27.98 11.03
N THR A 57 -9.69 28.03 11.36
CA THR A 57 -9.11 27.37 12.54
C THR A 57 -8.07 28.25 13.21
N THR A 58 -7.97 28.15 14.54
CA THR A 58 -6.94 28.84 15.30
C THR A 58 -5.78 27.87 15.56
N ILE A 59 -4.62 28.19 15.02
CA ILE A 59 -3.40 27.42 15.23
C ILE A 59 -2.63 28.04 16.39
N GLY A 60 -2.18 27.19 17.31
CA GLY A 60 -1.30 27.62 18.40
C GLY A 60 0.01 28.16 17.85
N GLY A 61 0.44 29.34 18.29
CA GLY A 61 1.76 29.85 17.92
C GLY A 61 2.85 28.94 18.46
N LYS A 62 3.86 28.66 17.63
CA LYS A 62 5.09 27.97 18.05
C LYS A 62 6.03 28.99 18.69
N ASN A 63 6.80 28.59 19.70
CA ASN A 63 7.90 29.38 20.27
C ASN A 63 7.51 30.79 20.78
N GLY A 64 6.33 30.95 21.38
CA GLY A 64 5.90 32.24 21.95
C GLY A 64 5.17 33.18 20.98
N GLU A 65 4.97 32.75 19.73
CA GLU A 65 4.12 33.45 18.77
C GLU A 65 2.65 33.50 19.24
N PRO A 66 1.90 34.58 18.91
CA PRO A 66 0.48 34.64 19.19
C PRO A 66 -0.28 33.57 18.38
N LYS A 67 -1.42 33.14 18.93
CA LYS A 67 -2.36 32.28 18.18
C LYS A 67 -2.78 32.99 16.90
N ARG A 68 -2.74 32.29 15.76
CA ARG A 68 -3.15 32.83 14.47
C ARG A 68 -4.38 32.09 13.97
N THR A 69 -5.35 32.84 13.46
CA THR A 69 -6.46 32.26 12.72
C THR A 69 -6.01 32.06 11.27
N ILE A 70 -6.21 30.86 10.74
CA ILE A 70 -5.96 30.51 9.34
C ILE A 70 -7.25 29.95 8.75
N SER A 71 -7.53 30.31 7.50
CA SER A 71 -8.76 29.98 6.80
C SER A 71 -8.45 29.23 5.51
N TYR A 72 -9.13 28.12 5.30
CA TYR A 72 -8.98 27.27 4.12
C TYR A 72 -10.26 27.27 3.31
N MET A 73 -10.19 27.65 2.04
CA MET A 73 -11.28 27.43 1.10
C MET A 73 -11.11 26.06 0.46
N ALA A 74 -12.01 25.13 0.76
CA ALA A 74 -11.99 23.81 0.14
C ALA A 74 -12.38 23.92 -1.34
N GLU A 75 -11.56 23.37 -2.23
CA GLU A 75 -11.72 23.51 -3.68
C GLU A 75 -12.32 22.25 -4.31
N ARG A 76 -11.79 21.07 -3.99
CA ARG A 76 -12.28 19.79 -4.53
C ARG A 76 -11.80 18.61 -3.70
N VAL A 77 -12.56 17.52 -3.71
CA VAL A 77 -12.11 16.24 -3.18
C VAL A 77 -11.07 15.66 -4.14
N VAL A 78 -9.92 15.23 -3.60
CA VAL A 78 -8.81 14.63 -4.35
C VAL A 78 -8.55 13.18 -3.97
N GLY A 79 -9.16 12.70 -2.88
CA GLY A 79 -9.10 11.30 -2.49
C GLY A 79 -10.21 10.93 -1.51
N THR A 80 -10.74 9.72 -1.65
CA THR A 80 -11.67 9.09 -0.70
C THR A 80 -11.11 7.73 -0.33
N GLY A 81 -11.15 7.39 0.96
CA GLY A 81 -10.64 6.12 1.45
C GLY A 81 -11.37 5.67 2.72
N SER A 82 -11.05 4.46 3.18
CA SER A 82 -11.64 3.87 4.39
C SER A 82 -11.45 4.73 5.64
N PHE A 83 -10.42 5.58 5.66
CA PHE A 83 -10.06 6.40 6.82
C PHE A 83 -10.63 7.83 6.77
N GLY A 84 -11.22 8.24 5.64
CA GLY A 84 -11.80 9.57 5.49
C GLY A 84 -11.66 10.16 4.09
N ILE A 85 -11.71 11.48 4.03
CA ILE A 85 -11.66 12.26 2.78
C ILE A 85 -10.42 13.14 2.75
N VAL A 86 -9.86 13.30 1.56
CA VAL A 86 -8.78 14.25 1.29
C VAL A 86 -9.29 15.25 0.27
N PHE A 87 -9.18 16.54 0.60
CA PHE A 87 -9.55 17.61 -0.31
C PHE A 87 -8.38 18.57 -0.51
N GLN A 88 -8.30 19.11 -1.72
CA GLN A 88 -7.47 20.27 -2.02
C GLN A 88 -8.15 21.51 -1.45
N ALA A 89 -7.37 22.38 -0.83
CA ALA A 89 -7.84 23.65 -0.33
C ALA A 89 -6.82 24.75 -0.57
N LYS A 90 -7.29 26.00 -0.62
CA LYS A 90 -6.44 27.18 -0.68
C LYS A 90 -6.41 27.88 0.68
N CYS A 91 -5.21 28.07 1.21
CA CYS A 91 -4.98 28.91 2.39
C CYS A 91 -5.21 30.37 2.01
N LEU A 92 -6.20 31.03 2.62
CA LEU A 92 -6.60 32.39 2.23
C LEU A 92 -5.58 33.44 2.63
N GLU A 93 -4.85 33.22 3.73
CA GLU A 93 -3.87 34.16 4.26
C GLU A 93 -2.55 34.14 3.47
N THR A 94 -2.21 33.02 2.83
CA THR A 94 -0.93 32.84 2.11
C THR A 94 -1.10 32.64 0.61
N GLY A 95 -2.31 32.32 0.15
CA GLY A 95 -2.59 31.89 -1.21
C GLY A 95 -2.11 30.48 -1.55
N GLU A 96 -1.44 29.78 -0.61
CA GLU A 96 -0.86 28.47 -0.82
C GLU A 96 -1.94 27.38 -0.97
N THR A 97 -1.77 26.50 -1.96
CA THR A 97 -2.58 25.29 -2.12
C THR A 97 -2.08 24.19 -1.17
N VAL A 98 -3.00 23.57 -0.43
CA VAL A 98 -2.73 22.51 0.55
C VAL A 98 -3.64 21.30 0.33
N ALA A 99 -3.22 20.15 0.85
CA ALA A 99 -4.08 18.97 0.97
C ALA A 99 -4.55 18.86 2.42
N ILE A 100 -5.86 18.69 2.64
CA ILE A 100 -6.43 18.48 3.98
C ILE A 100 -7.05 17.09 4.03
N LYS A 101 -6.44 16.20 4.81
CA LYS A 101 -6.98 14.86 5.10
C LYS A 101 -7.81 14.93 6.38
N LYS A 102 -9.12 14.76 6.24
CA LYS A 102 -10.10 14.77 7.32
C LYS A 102 -10.47 13.34 7.69
N VAL A 103 -10.13 12.95 8.91
CA VAL A 103 -10.34 11.59 9.45
C VAL A 103 -11.20 11.64 10.71
N LEU A 104 -12.08 10.66 10.88
CA LEU A 104 -12.87 10.53 12.11
C LEU A 104 -11.92 10.25 13.28
N GLN A 105 -12.10 10.97 14.38
CA GLN A 105 -11.22 10.89 15.54
C GLN A 105 -11.97 10.28 16.74
N ASP A 106 -11.53 9.11 17.20
CA ASP A 106 -11.94 8.60 18.50
C ASP A 106 -11.27 9.45 19.60
N LYS A 107 -12.07 10.04 20.49
CA LYS A 107 -11.62 10.88 21.61
C LYS A 107 -10.70 10.12 22.58
N ARG A 108 -10.74 8.79 22.60
CA ARG A 108 -9.98 7.92 23.53
C ARG A 108 -8.57 7.60 23.05
N TYR A 109 -8.29 7.72 21.76
CA TYR A 109 -7.03 7.24 21.18
C TYR A 109 -6.27 8.36 20.48
N LYS A 110 -4.95 8.35 20.59
CA LYS A 110 -4.10 9.21 19.77
C LYS A 110 -4.06 8.67 18.34
N ASN A 111 -4.15 9.57 17.36
CA ASN A 111 -4.03 9.18 15.96
C ASN A 111 -2.55 8.87 15.63
N ARG A 112 -2.28 7.63 15.23
CA ARG A 112 -0.92 7.15 14.92
C ARG A 112 -0.31 7.87 13.72
N GLU A 113 -1.10 8.11 12.67
CA GLU A 113 -0.65 8.81 11.47
C GLU A 113 -0.14 10.22 11.81
N LEU A 114 -0.89 10.97 12.63
CA LEU A 114 -0.44 12.28 13.13
C LEU A 114 0.89 12.19 13.90
N GLN A 115 1.05 11.19 14.76
CA GLN A 115 2.29 11.01 15.54
C GLN A 115 3.49 10.73 14.63
N ILE A 116 3.31 9.86 13.64
CA ILE A 116 4.34 9.51 12.65
C ILE A 116 4.68 10.73 11.78
N MET A 117 3.69 11.45 11.26
CA MET A 117 3.92 12.62 10.41
C MET A 117 4.64 13.76 11.14
N ARG A 118 4.46 13.90 12.46
CA ARG A 118 5.18 14.91 13.26
C ARG A 118 6.67 14.63 13.41
N SER A 119 7.14 13.40 13.23
CA SER A 119 8.55 13.02 13.33
C SER A 119 9.25 12.95 11.98
N MET A 120 8.60 13.36 10.90
CA MET A 120 9.14 13.27 9.54
C MET A 120 9.39 14.64 8.92
N ASP A 121 10.59 14.81 8.37
CA ASP A 121 10.98 15.96 7.57
C ASP A 121 11.99 15.50 6.51
N HIS A 122 11.51 15.33 5.27
CA HIS A 122 12.34 14.86 4.16
C HIS A 122 11.75 15.29 2.83
N CYS A 123 12.60 15.66 1.86
CA CYS A 123 12.14 16.18 0.57
C CYS A 123 11.29 15.21 -0.26
N ASN A 124 11.44 13.90 -0.03
CA ASN A 124 10.65 12.84 -0.69
C ASN A 124 9.55 12.23 0.19
N VAL A 125 9.15 12.92 1.26
CA VAL A 125 8.02 12.56 2.11
C VAL A 125 7.10 13.79 2.21
N VAL A 126 5.78 13.58 2.18
CA VAL A 126 4.81 14.68 2.34
C VAL A 126 4.93 15.28 3.73
N SER A 127 5.06 16.60 3.76
CA SER A 127 5.22 17.40 4.96
C SER A 127 3.87 17.70 5.61
N LEU A 128 3.76 17.45 6.92
CA LEU A 128 2.66 17.94 7.74
C LEU A 128 2.92 19.41 8.11
N LYS A 129 2.10 20.33 7.63
CA LYS A 129 2.19 21.75 7.97
C LYS A 129 1.68 21.99 9.40
N HIS A 130 0.48 21.49 9.69
CA HIS A 130 -0.15 21.53 11.01
C HIS A 130 -1.41 20.65 11.01
N CYS A 131 -2.11 20.59 12.13
CA CYS A 131 -3.36 19.85 12.27
C CYS A 131 -4.34 20.64 13.13
N PHE A 132 -5.64 20.40 12.94
CA PHE A 132 -6.69 20.95 13.78
C PHE A 132 -7.86 19.98 13.92
N PHE A 133 -8.68 20.18 14.94
CA PHE A 133 -9.88 19.40 15.15
C PHE A 133 -11.11 20.17 14.68
N SER A 134 -12.11 19.45 14.18
CA SER A 134 -13.41 20.01 13.82
C SER A 134 -14.51 19.09 14.30
N THR A 135 -15.62 19.63 14.79
CA THR A 135 -16.77 18.85 15.24
C THR A 135 -17.94 19.06 14.29
N THR A 136 -18.66 18.00 13.93
CA THR A 136 -19.89 18.13 13.12
C THR A 136 -21.08 18.53 13.98
N SER A 137 -22.20 18.86 13.34
CA SER A 137 -23.48 19.11 14.05
C SER A 137 -23.98 17.90 14.84
N ARG A 138 -23.43 16.71 14.61
CA ARG A 138 -23.76 15.46 15.32
C ARG A 138 -22.77 15.11 16.45
N ASP A 139 -21.96 16.07 16.89
CA ASP A 139 -20.87 15.90 17.88
C ASP A 139 -19.78 14.88 17.48
N GLU A 140 -19.63 14.60 16.18
CA GLU A 140 -18.55 13.75 15.70
C GLU A 140 -17.26 14.57 15.59
N LEU A 141 -16.21 14.11 16.27
CA LEU A 141 -14.90 14.75 16.25
C LEU A 141 -14.10 14.26 15.05
N PHE A 142 -13.55 15.19 14.28
CA PHE A 142 -12.65 14.91 13.18
C PHE A 142 -11.29 15.55 13.44
N LEU A 143 -10.24 14.82 13.07
CA LEU A 143 -8.88 15.32 12.94
C LEU A 143 -8.64 15.71 11.48
N ASN A 144 -8.13 16.92 11.27
CA ASN A 144 -7.77 17.45 9.96
C ASN A 144 -6.26 17.62 9.91
N LEU A 145 -5.60 16.87 9.01
CA LEU A 145 -4.18 16.95 8.74
C LEU A 145 -3.96 17.87 7.55
N VAL A 146 -3.31 19.02 7.77
CA VAL A 146 -2.99 19.97 6.70
C VAL A 146 -1.57 19.69 6.22
N MET A 147 -1.46 19.30 4.96
CA MET A 147 -0.25 18.82 4.33
C MET A 147 0.08 19.69 3.12
N GLU A 148 1.34 19.63 2.67
CA GLU A 148 1.66 20.15 1.34
C GLU A 148 0.84 19.45 0.24
N PHE A 149 0.46 20.21 -0.78
CA PHE A 149 -0.24 19.68 -1.94
C PHE A 149 0.76 19.34 -3.04
N VAL A 150 0.64 18.14 -3.61
CA VAL A 150 1.37 17.73 -4.81
C VAL A 150 0.35 17.38 -5.90
N PRO A 151 0.47 17.90 -7.13
CA PRO A 151 -0.63 17.91 -8.09
C PRO A 151 -1.08 16.54 -8.60
N GLU A 152 -0.15 15.61 -8.79
CA GLU A 152 -0.42 14.33 -9.41
C GLU A 152 0.04 13.16 -8.54
N SER A 153 -0.53 11.98 -8.80
CA SER A 153 0.01 10.72 -8.30
C SER A 153 0.71 9.98 -9.43
N LEU A 154 1.70 9.16 -9.07
CA LEU A 154 2.42 8.32 -10.01
C LEU A 154 1.48 7.37 -10.76
N TYR A 155 0.39 6.95 -10.12
CA TYR A 155 -0.71 6.22 -10.76
C TYR A 155 -1.33 7.00 -11.93
N ARG A 156 -1.66 8.28 -11.75
CA ARG A 156 -2.24 9.11 -12.82
C ARG A 156 -1.25 9.35 -13.94
N VAL A 157 0.03 9.54 -13.61
CA VAL A 157 1.13 9.64 -14.60
C VAL A 157 1.24 8.34 -15.41
N LEU A 158 1.23 7.18 -14.76
CA LEU A 158 1.25 5.87 -15.42
C LEU A 158 0.05 5.69 -16.36
N LYS A 159 -1.16 5.99 -15.88
CA LYS A 159 -2.38 5.90 -16.67
C LYS A 159 -2.34 6.82 -17.89
N HIS A 160 -1.77 8.01 -17.77
CA HIS A 160 -1.60 8.93 -18.89
C HIS A 160 -0.74 8.32 -20.01
N TYR A 161 0.42 7.76 -19.67
CA TYR A 161 1.29 7.06 -20.64
C TYR A 161 0.59 5.84 -21.25
N SER A 162 -0.06 5.02 -20.43
CA SER A 162 -0.81 3.84 -20.90
C SER A 162 -1.94 4.22 -21.87
N ASN A 163 -2.70 5.27 -21.59
CA ASN A 163 -3.80 5.72 -22.44
C ASN A 163 -3.32 6.25 -23.80
N MET A 164 -2.12 6.82 -23.84
CA MET A 164 -1.48 7.25 -25.09
C MET A 164 -0.74 6.10 -25.79
N ASN A 165 -0.81 4.88 -25.27
CA ASN A 165 -0.07 3.72 -25.75
C ASN A 165 1.45 3.97 -25.82
N GLN A 166 1.97 4.74 -24.88
CA GLN A 166 3.38 5.09 -24.75
C GLN A 166 3.97 4.46 -23.49
N ARG A 167 5.26 4.12 -23.56
CA ARG A 167 6.03 3.74 -22.36
C ARG A 167 6.55 4.97 -21.67
N MET A 168 6.67 4.90 -20.34
CA MET A 168 7.34 5.94 -19.57
C MET A 168 8.81 6.02 -20.00
N PRO A 169 9.33 7.22 -20.34
CA PRO A 169 10.74 7.42 -20.61
C PRO A 169 11.62 6.92 -19.45
N LEU A 170 12.69 6.17 -19.76
CA LEU A 170 13.55 5.56 -18.75
C LEU A 170 14.19 6.56 -17.79
N ILE A 171 14.38 7.81 -18.20
CA ILE A 171 14.86 8.88 -17.32
C ILE A 171 13.90 9.13 -16.16
N TYR A 172 12.59 9.15 -16.42
CA TYR A 172 11.58 9.32 -15.38
C TYR A 172 11.46 8.08 -14.50
N VAL A 173 11.58 6.88 -15.08
CA VAL A 173 11.66 5.65 -14.29
C VAL A 173 12.81 5.70 -13.30
N LYS A 174 14.02 6.09 -13.74
CA LYS A 174 15.19 6.24 -12.87
C LYS A 174 14.97 7.32 -11.80
N LEU A 175 14.50 8.51 -12.19
CA LEU A 175 14.29 9.64 -11.28
C LEU A 175 13.25 9.34 -10.20
N TYR A 176 12.11 8.79 -10.57
CA TYR A 176 11.05 8.46 -9.62
C TYR A 176 11.48 7.33 -8.69
N THR A 177 12.04 6.26 -9.25
CA THR A 177 12.53 5.11 -8.47
C THR A 177 13.58 5.52 -7.44
N TYR A 178 14.56 6.34 -7.84
CA TYR A 178 15.59 6.84 -6.92
C TYR A 178 14.98 7.63 -5.76
N GLN A 179 14.05 8.55 -6.06
CA GLN A 179 13.41 9.37 -5.03
C GLN A 179 12.50 8.56 -4.09
N ILE A 180 11.81 7.54 -4.60
CA ILE A 180 11.03 6.59 -3.79
C ILE A 180 11.95 5.88 -2.81
N PHE A 181 13.04 5.27 -3.28
CA PHE A 181 13.97 4.56 -2.40
C PHE A 181 14.68 5.49 -1.42
N ARG A 182 15.00 6.74 -1.81
CA ARG A 182 15.54 7.74 -0.89
C ARG A 182 14.55 8.10 0.22
N GLY A 183 13.28 8.27 -0.11
CA GLY A 183 12.21 8.49 0.87
C GLY A 183 12.00 7.29 1.80
N LEU A 184 12.02 6.06 1.25
CA LEU A 184 11.94 4.82 2.03
C LEU A 184 13.12 4.66 2.98
N ALA A 185 14.35 4.89 2.50
CA ALA A 185 15.54 4.86 3.32
C ALA A 185 15.43 5.82 4.51
N TYR A 186 14.93 7.05 4.29
CA TYR A 186 14.67 8.00 5.36
C TYR A 186 13.67 7.46 6.38
N ILE A 187 12.46 7.05 5.97
CA ILE A 187 11.41 6.61 6.92
C ILE A 187 11.80 5.32 7.66
N HIS A 188 12.59 4.44 7.04
CA HIS A 188 13.03 3.19 7.65
C HIS A 188 14.14 3.43 8.69
N THR A 189 15.03 4.39 8.46
CA THR A 189 16.24 4.55 9.29
C THR A 189 16.12 5.63 10.35
N VAL A 190 15.41 6.74 10.07
CA VAL A 190 15.35 7.89 10.98
C VAL A 190 14.25 7.70 12.03
N PRO A 191 12.94 7.57 11.65
CA PRO A 191 11.89 7.30 12.62
C PRO A 191 11.61 5.80 12.83
N GLY A 192 12.22 4.88 12.06
CA GLY A 192 11.99 3.43 12.22
C GLY A 192 10.58 2.99 11.79
N VAL A 193 9.99 3.65 10.81
CA VAL A 193 8.60 3.47 10.37
C VAL A 193 8.54 2.61 9.11
N CYS A 194 7.71 1.57 9.11
CA CYS A 194 7.28 0.89 7.90
C CYS A 194 5.99 1.52 7.37
N HIS A 195 5.93 1.81 6.07
CA HIS A 195 4.78 2.46 5.43
C HIS A 195 3.60 1.49 5.28
N ARG A 196 3.87 0.25 4.87
CA ARG A 196 2.90 -0.87 4.73
C ARG A 196 1.79 -0.66 3.69
N ASP A 197 1.93 0.32 2.80
CA ASP A 197 0.99 0.54 1.68
C ASP A 197 1.63 1.37 0.56
N VAL A 198 2.87 1.04 0.20
CA VAL A 198 3.58 1.68 -0.92
C VAL A 198 2.94 1.20 -2.23
N LYS A 199 2.45 2.15 -3.03
CA LYS A 199 1.78 1.92 -4.31
C LYS A 199 1.74 3.21 -5.13
N PRO A 200 1.54 3.18 -6.46
CA PRO A 200 1.58 4.38 -7.30
C PRO A 200 0.58 5.48 -6.89
N GLN A 201 -0.53 5.14 -6.23
CA GLN A 201 -1.50 6.10 -5.71
C GLN A 201 -0.96 6.91 -4.51
N ASN A 202 -0.08 6.32 -3.71
CA ASN A 202 0.52 6.91 -2.50
C ASN A 202 1.90 7.55 -2.77
N LEU A 203 2.26 7.65 -4.05
CA LEU A 203 3.49 8.28 -4.52
C LEU A 203 3.09 9.50 -5.34
N LEU A 204 3.15 10.68 -4.73
CA LEU A 204 2.79 11.92 -5.40
C LEU A 204 3.96 12.43 -6.23
N VAL A 205 3.64 13.09 -7.34
CA VAL A 205 4.61 13.65 -8.28
C VAL A 205 4.17 15.04 -8.69
N ASP A 206 5.10 15.98 -8.66
CA ASP A 206 4.96 17.24 -9.40
C ASP A 206 5.50 17.04 -10.83
N PRO A 207 4.65 17.03 -11.87
CA PRO A 207 5.11 16.78 -13.24
C PRO A 207 6.02 17.88 -13.81
N LEU A 208 6.02 19.09 -13.23
CA LEU A 208 6.88 20.18 -13.67
C LEU A 208 8.32 20.01 -13.16
N THR A 209 8.46 19.63 -11.88
CA THR A 209 9.77 19.50 -11.22
C THR A 209 10.27 18.06 -11.14
N HIS A 210 9.41 17.08 -11.44
CA HIS A 210 9.62 15.66 -11.22
C HIS A 210 9.95 15.26 -9.78
N GLN A 211 9.59 16.11 -8.80
CA GLN A 211 9.75 15.79 -7.39
C GLN A 211 8.72 14.73 -6.96
N VAL A 212 9.21 13.65 -6.34
CA VAL A 212 8.34 12.59 -5.78
C VAL A 212 8.20 12.75 -4.28
N LYS A 213 6.98 12.58 -3.75
CA LYS A 213 6.72 12.53 -2.31
C LYS A 213 5.86 11.34 -1.93
N ILE A 214 6.32 10.58 -0.93
CA ILE A 214 5.56 9.49 -0.31
C ILE A 214 4.49 10.11 0.59
N CYS A 215 3.24 9.65 0.45
CA CYS A 215 2.09 10.14 1.22
C CYS A 215 1.25 8.98 1.80
N ASP A 216 0.23 9.33 2.58
CA ASP A 216 -0.70 8.39 3.23
C ASP A 216 -0.06 7.42 4.23
N PHE A 217 0.21 7.94 5.43
CA PHE A 217 0.77 7.18 6.55
C PHE A 217 -0.29 6.53 7.44
N GLY A 218 -1.54 6.41 6.95
CA GLY A 218 -2.65 5.80 7.70
C GLY A 218 -2.41 4.33 8.06
N SER A 219 -1.70 3.62 7.18
CA SER A 219 -1.29 2.22 7.41
C SER A 219 0.07 2.11 8.10
N ALA A 220 0.81 3.19 8.27
CA ALA A 220 2.19 3.13 8.75
C ALA A 220 2.29 2.71 10.23
N LYS A 221 3.40 2.08 10.59
CA LYS A 221 3.70 1.68 11.98
C LYS A 221 5.21 1.60 12.22
N MET A 222 5.65 2.00 13.41
CA MET A 222 6.98 1.60 13.91
C MET A 222 6.95 0.11 14.25
N LEU A 223 7.80 -0.67 13.60
CA LEU A 223 7.88 -2.12 13.84
C LEU A 223 8.86 -2.38 14.98
N VAL A 224 8.39 -3.08 16.01
CA VAL A 224 9.19 -3.48 17.15
C VAL A 224 9.47 -4.98 17.04
N LYS A 225 10.74 -5.37 17.15
CA LYS A 225 11.13 -6.79 17.08
C LYS A 225 10.45 -7.59 18.19
N GLY A 226 9.85 -8.73 17.82
CA GLY A 226 9.10 -9.59 18.73
C GLY A 226 7.63 -9.17 18.96
N GLU A 227 7.19 -8.03 18.40
CA GLU A 227 5.77 -7.67 18.40
C GLU A 227 5.08 -8.18 17.13
N ALA A 228 3.98 -8.91 17.32
CA ALA A 228 3.13 -9.33 16.22
C ALA A 228 2.41 -8.13 15.55
N ASN A 229 2.27 -8.21 14.23
CA ASN A 229 1.59 -7.23 13.39
C ASN A 229 0.54 -7.92 12.51
N ILE A 230 -0.46 -7.16 12.08
CA ILE A 230 -1.47 -7.65 11.14
C ILE A 230 -0.79 -7.95 9.79
N SER A 231 -0.98 -9.17 9.29
CA SER A 231 -0.45 -9.64 8.01
C SER A 231 -1.31 -9.22 6.82
N TYR A 232 -2.64 -9.15 6.99
CA TYR A 232 -3.57 -8.62 5.98
C TYR A 232 -3.49 -7.08 5.91
N ILE A 233 -2.38 -6.61 5.36
CA ILE A 233 -2.04 -5.20 5.15
C ILE A 233 -1.45 -5.04 3.73
N CYS A 234 -1.25 -3.79 3.30
CA CYS A 234 -0.80 -3.44 1.95
C CYS A 234 -1.83 -3.75 0.86
N SER A 235 -1.87 -2.90 -0.16
CA SER A 235 -2.67 -3.11 -1.36
C SER A 235 -2.17 -4.35 -2.13
N ARG A 236 -3.12 -5.18 -2.61
CA ARG A 236 -2.88 -6.56 -3.06
C ARG A 236 -1.73 -6.71 -4.06
N TYR A 237 -1.71 -5.91 -5.13
CA TYR A 237 -0.70 -6.02 -6.21
C TYR A 237 0.74 -5.71 -5.76
N TYR A 238 0.89 -5.02 -4.63
CA TYR A 238 2.17 -4.59 -4.07
C TYR A 238 2.51 -5.34 -2.79
N ARG A 239 1.69 -6.32 -2.39
CA ARG A 239 1.83 -7.05 -1.13
C ARG A 239 2.98 -8.04 -1.22
N ALA A 240 3.89 -7.97 -0.25
CA ALA A 240 5.02 -8.88 -0.12
C ALA A 240 4.57 -10.32 0.17
N PRO A 241 5.28 -11.34 -0.34
CA PRO A 241 4.85 -12.74 -0.23
C PRO A 241 4.79 -13.22 1.21
N GLU A 242 5.67 -12.76 2.11
CA GLU A 242 5.61 -13.07 3.55
C GLU A 242 4.27 -12.65 4.19
N LEU A 243 3.68 -11.54 3.74
CA LEU A 243 2.35 -11.10 4.20
C LEU A 243 1.24 -12.02 3.68
N ILE A 244 1.39 -12.53 2.45
CA ILE A 244 0.46 -13.50 1.85
C ILE A 244 0.54 -14.83 2.60
N PHE A 245 1.74 -15.25 3.01
CA PHE A 245 1.96 -16.40 3.89
C PHE A 245 1.55 -16.14 5.35
N GLY A 246 1.03 -14.96 5.67
CA GLY A 246 0.47 -14.67 6.99
C GLY A 246 1.50 -14.34 8.06
N ALA A 247 2.73 -13.97 7.69
CA ALA A 247 3.74 -13.55 8.66
C ALA A 247 3.27 -12.34 9.49
N THR A 248 3.44 -12.41 10.80
CA THR A 248 3.11 -11.32 11.73
C THR A 248 4.35 -10.58 12.23
N GLU A 249 5.54 -11.17 12.07
CA GLU A 249 6.84 -10.60 12.40
C GLU A 249 7.64 -10.27 11.14
N TYR A 250 7.07 -9.43 10.28
CA TYR A 250 7.73 -8.88 9.11
C TYR A 250 8.55 -7.62 9.44
N THR A 251 9.38 -7.19 8.50
CA THR A 251 10.23 -5.99 8.66
C THR A 251 9.85 -4.89 7.67
N THR A 252 10.58 -3.78 7.66
CA THR A 252 10.44 -2.72 6.66
C THR A 252 10.73 -3.19 5.22
N SER A 253 11.31 -4.39 5.04
CA SER A 253 11.54 -5.04 3.74
C SER A 253 10.29 -5.18 2.88
N ILE A 254 9.09 -5.25 3.49
CA ILE A 254 7.84 -5.32 2.72
C ILE A 254 7.64 -4.08 1.84
N ASP A 255 8.09 -2.90 2.29
CA ASP A 255 8.02 -1.67 1.49
C ASP A 255 8.99 -1.72 0.30
N ILE A 256 10.13 -2.41 0.46
CA ILE A 256 11.12 -2.61 -0.61
C ILE A 256 10.55 -3.53 -1.69
N TRP A 257 9.85 -4.59 -1.30
CA TRP A 257 9.09 -5.42 -2.24
C TRP A 257 8.06 -4.58 -3.01
N SER A 258 7.23 -3.82 -2.29
CA SER A 258 6.22 -2.95 -2.91
C SER A 258 6.83 -1.93 -3.87
N ALA A 259 7.97 -1.32 -3.51
CA ALA A 259 8.70 -0.41 -4.38
C ALA A 259 9.27 -1.11 -5.64
N GLY A 260 9.69 -2.37 -5.51
CA GLY A 260 10.06 -3.22 -6.64
C GLY A 260 8.89 -3.47 -7.60
N CYS A 261 7.69 -3.74 -7.07
CA CYS A 261 6.47 -3.85 -7.87
C CYS A 261 6.14 -2.53 -8.59
N VAL A 262 6.30 -1.37 -7.92
CA VAL A 262 6.13 -0.04 -8.55
C VAL A 262 7.15 0.17 -9.68
N LEU A 263 8.43 -0.14 -9.46
CA LEU A 263 9.46 -0.05 -10.49
C LEU A 263 9.12 -0.91 -11.72
N ALA A 264 8.71 -2.15 -11.50
CA ALA A 264 8.31 -3.03 -12.59
C ALA A 264 7.09 -2.49 -13.34
N GLU A 265 6.09 -1.95 -12.63
CA GLU A 265 4.93 -1.31 -13.24
C GLU A 265 5.30 -0.07 -14.06
N LEU A 266 6.27 0.73 -13.61
CA LEU A 266 6.80 1.86 -14.38
C LEU A 266 7.44 1.42 -15.70
N LEU A 267 8.10 0.26 -15.72
CA LEU A 267 8.74 -0.31 -16.90
C LEU A 267 7.73 -1.00 -17.85
N LEU A 268 6.73 -1.67 -17.30
CA LEU A 268 5.75 -2.47 -18.04
C LEU A 268 4.54 -1.65 -18.50
N GLY A 269 4.21 -0.55 -17.82
CA GLY A 269 2.99 0.22 -18.02
C GLY A 269 1.73 -0.41 -17.40
N GLN A 270 1.87 -1.55 -16.70
CA GLN A 270 0.80 -2.27 -16.03
C GLN A 270 1.33 -3.01 -14.79
N PRO A 271 0.48 -3.34 -13.80
CA PRO A 271 0.91 -4.03 -12.58
C PRO A 271 1.66 -5.32 -12.86
N LEU A 272 2.76 -5.57 -12.14
CA LEU A 272 3.59 -6.77 -12.31
C LEU A 272 2.86 -8.06 -11.87
N PHE A 273 2.08 -7.98 -10.79
CA PHE A 273 1.39 -9.12 -10.18
C PHE A 273 -0.10 -8.80 -9.95
N PRO A 274 -0.96 -8.92 -10.98
CA PRO A 274 -2.38 -8.54 -10.90
C PRO A 274 -3.26 -9.70 -10.37
N GLY A 275 -3.07 -10.15 -9.12
CA GLY A 275 -3.87 -11.24 -8.55
C GLY A 275 -5.28 -10.81 -8.10
N GLU A 276 -6.30 -11.63 -8.35
CA GLU A 276 -7.68 -11.31 -7.94
C GLU A 276 -7.98 -11.65 -6.47
N SER A 277 -7.31 -12.66 -5.93
CA SER A 277 -7.35 -13.07 -4.53
C SER A 277 -5.95 -13.14 -3.91
N ALA A 278 -5.85 -13.41 -2.60
CA ALA A 278 -4.55 -13.64 -1.96
C ALA A 278 -3.82 -14.87 -2.54
N VAL A 279 -4.56 -15.90 -2.93
CA VAL A 279 -4.02 -17.11 -3.57
C VAL A 279 -3.56 -16.79 -4.98
N ASP A 280 -4.38 -16.07 -5.77
CA ASP A 280 -4.01 -15.69 -7.13
C ASP A 280 -2.81 -14.75 -7.15
N GLN A 281 -2.71 -13.84 -6.17
CA GLN A 281 -1.55 -12.98 -6.02
C GLN A 281 -0.25 -13.79 -5.87
N LEU A 282 -0.28 -14.85 -5.07
CA LEU A 282 0.87 -15.75 -4.93
C LEU A 282 1.15 -16.49 -6.24
N VAL A 283 0.12 -16.92 -6.97
CA VAL A 283 0.27 -17.56 -8.29
C VAL A 283 0.94 -16.62 -9.29
N GLU A 284 0.55 -15.34 -9.35
CA GLU A 284 1.20 -14.34 -10.22
C GLU A 284 2.68 -14.13 -9.88
N ILE A 285 3.02 -14.13 -8.59
CA ILE A 285 4.42 -14.05 -8.15
C ILE A 285 5.20 -15.28 -8.61
N ILE A 286 4.66 -16.48 -8.39
CA ILE A 286 5.29 -17.75 -8.76
C ILE A 286 5.49 -17.88 -10.28
N LYS A 287 4.58 -17.34 -11.09
CA LYS A 287 4.74 -17.32 -12.56
C LYS A 287 6.00 -16.59 -13.01
N VAL A 288 6.47 -15.59 -12.27
CA VAL A 288 7.64 -14.77 -12.62
C VAL A 288 8.90 -15.28 -11.92
N LEU A 289 8.82 -15.48 -10.59
CA LEU A 289 9.97 -15.82 -9.76
C LEU A 289 10.21 -17.33 -9.62
N GLY A 290 9.28 -18.16 -10.07
CA GLY A 290 9.29 -19.60 -9.85
C GLY A 290 8.70 -20.01 -8.50
N THR A 291 8.57 -21.31 -8.28
CA THR A 291 8.05 -21.85 -7.02
C THR A 291 9.08 -21.63 -5.90
N PRO A 292 8.73 -20.97 -4.79
CA PRO A 292 9.68 -20.73 -3.71
C PRO A 292 10.15 -22.06 -3.10
N THR A 293 11.43 -22.14 -2.82
CA THR A 293 12.05 -23.25 -2.11
C THR A 293 11.54 -23.34 -0.67
N ARG A 294 11.72 -24.51 -0.05
CA ARG A 294 11.34 -24.70 1.36
C ARG A 294 12.05 -23.71 2.30
N GLU A 295 13.29 -23.36 1.98
CA GLU A 295 14.06 -22.40 2.78
C GLU A 295 13.52 -20.98 2.63
N GLU A 296 13.17 -20.55 1.40
CA GLU A 296 12.53 -19.24 1.19
C GLU A 296 11.19 -19.14 1.90
N ILE A 297 10.36 -20.20 1.86
CA ILE A 297 9.09 -20.24 2.61
C ILE A 297 9.33 -20.11 4.11
N ARG A 298 10.35 -20.81 4.64
CA ARG A 298 10.71 -20.74 6.05
C ARG A 298 11.19 -19.34 6.44
N CYS A 299 11.94 -18.66 5.58
CA CYS A 299 12.35 -17.26 5.77
C CYS A 299 11.16 -16.30 5.74
N MET A 300 10.15 -16.56 4.89
CA MET A 300 8.95 -15.74 4.80
C MET A 300 8.02 -15.93 5.99
N ASN A 301 7.74 -17.17 6.39
CA ASN A 301 6.96 -17.48 7.59
C ASN A 301 7.38 -18.85 8.16
N PRO A 302 8.15 -18.89 9.27
CA PRO A 302 8.60 -20.14 9.89
C PRO A 302 7.46 -21.05 10.35
N ASN A 303 6.28 -20.49 10.63
CA ASN A 303 5.10 -21.22 11.12
C ASN A 303 4.25 -21.81 9.98
N TYR A 304 4.62 -21.58 8.71
CA TYR A 304 3.89 -22.10 7.57
C TYR A 304 4.31 -23.56 7.29
N THR A 305 3.50 -24.51 7.75
CA THR A 305 3.86 -25.94 7.81
C THR A 305 3.55 -26.73 6.53
N GLU A 306 2.60 -26.29 5.69
CA GLU A 306 2.20 -27.03 4.49
C GLU A 306 2.01 -26.11 3.27
N PHE A 307 3.05 -25.95 2.46
CA PHE A 307 2.92 -25.45 1.10
C PHE A 307 2.99 -26.62 0.12
N ARG A 308 1.84 -27.10 -0.35
CA ARG A 308 1.76 -28.02 -1.50
C ARG A 308 1.41 -27.24 -2.75
N SER A 309 2.42 -26.68 -3.43
CA SER A 309 2.19 -26.19 -4.79
C SER A 309 1.91 -27.36 -5.72
N ARG A 310 0.80 -27.30 -6.47
CA ARG A 310 0.53 -28.25 -7.56
C ARG A 310 1.38 -27.98 -8.82
N PHE A 311 2.15 -26.89 -8.82
CA PHE A 311 2.95 -26.43 -9.95
C PHE A 311 4.40 -26.18 -9.52
N THR A 312 5.35 -26.82 -10.21
CA THR A 312 6.77 -26.46 -10.13
C THR A 312 7.09 -25.61 -11.34
N LEU A 313 7.21 -24.29 -11.14
CA LEU A 313 7.59 -23.34 -12.19
C LEU A 313 9.03 -22.89 -11.94
N ALA A 314 9.83 -22.86 -13.01
CA ALA A 314 11.15 -22.23 -12.99
C ALA A 314 11.01 -20.71 -13.19
N PRO A 315 11.93 -19.89 -12.65
CA PRO A 315 11.92 -18.45 -12.85
C PRO A 315 11.96 -18.09 -14.34
N VAL A 316 11.22 -17.05 -14.74
CA VAL A 316 11.20 -16.59 -16.14
C VAL A 316 12.59 -16.10 -16.57
N PHE A 317 13.36 -15.52 -15.65
CA PHE A 317 14.68 -14.96 -15.92
C PHE A 317 15.79 -16.00 -16.16
N THR A 318 15.59 -17.28 -15.84
CA THR A 318 16.62 -18.32 -16.09
C THR A 318 16.66 -18.81 -17.54
N LYS A 319 15.73 -18.39 -18.40
CA LYS A 319 15.67 -18.83 -19.82
C LYS A 319 16.43 -17.92 -20.80
N SER A 320 16.97 -16.79 -20.36
CA SER A 320 17.77 -15.91 -21.23
C SER A 320 19.25 -16.30 -21.19
N LYS A 321 19.65 -17.27 -22.01
CA LYS A 321 21.02 -17.26 -22.54
C LYS A 321 21.18 -15.95 -23.31
N MET A 322 21.87 -14.98 -22.71
CA MET A 322 22.38 -13.81 -23.44
C MET A 322 23.27 -14.34 -24.56
N HIS A 323 22.78 -14.32 -25.79
CA HIS A 323 23.64 -14.16 -26.95
C HIS A 323 23.90 -12.66 -27.05
N CYS A 324 25.06 -12.25 -26.55
CA CYS A 324 25.64 -10.97 -26.89
C CYS A 324 26.26 -11.14 -28.28
N SER A 325 25.70 -10.45 -29.26
CA SER A 325 26.36 -10.13 -30.53
C SER A 325 26.77 -8.68 -30.49
#